data_AF-A0A6L5FC46-F1
#
_entry.id   AF-A0A6L5FC46-F1
#
_cell.length_a   1.000
_cell.length_b   1.000
_cell.length_c   1.000
_cell.angle_alpha   90.00
_cell.angle_beta   90.00
_cell.angle_gamma   90.00
#
_symmetry.space_group_name_H-M   'P 1'
#
loop_
_entity.id
_entity.type
_entity.pdbx_description
1 polymer ?
#
loop_
_entity_poly.entity_id
_entity_poly.type
_entity_poly.pdbx_seq_one_letter_code
_entity_poly.pdbx_strand_id
1 'polypeptide(L)' 'MAVDLHTHSTMSDGSFTPSELVVEAADIGLSAMALTDHDTLDGVAEAAKAAATVELRLIPGV' A
#
# COMPACT_ATOMS: atom_id res chain seq x y z
N MET A 1 -2.43 -16.58 6.37
CA MET A 1 -2.61 -15.26 5.73
C MET A 1 -1.30 -14.52 5.86
N ALA A 2 -0.84 -13.92 4.77
CA ALA A 2 0.44 -13.19 4.73
C ALA A 2 0.20 -11.68 4.86
N VAL A 3 1.25 -10.97 5.25
CA VAL A 3 1.30 -9.51 5.32
C VAL A 3 2.65 -9.05 4.76
N ASP A 4 2.69 -7.86 4.19
CA ASP A 4 3.93 -7.17 3.81
C ASP A 4 4.01 -5.84 4.55
N LEU A 5 5.08 -5.58 5.29
CA LEU A 5 5.20 -4.40 6.15
C LEU A 5 6.23 -3.40 5.65
N HIS A 6 6.72 -3.56 4.42
CA HIS A 6 7.71 -2.68 3.84
C HIS A 6 7.55 -2.63 2.31
N THR A 7 6.75 -1.68 1.84
CA THR A 7 6.49 -1.50 0.41
C THR A 7 6.57 -0.03 0.03
N HIS A 8 7.02 0.21 -1.20
CA HIS A 8 7.26 1.54 -1.74
C HIS A 8 6.35 1.74 -2.95
N SER A 9 5.83 2.96 -3.09
CA SER A 9 5.03 3.40 -4.23
C SER A 9 5.80 4.37 -5.12
N THR A 10 5.18 4.82 -6.21
CA THR A 10 5.72 5.88 -7.06
C THR A 10 5.87 7.25 -6.36
N MET A 11 5.39 7.40 -5.12
CA MET A 11 5.68 8.60 -4.31
C MET A 11 7.10 8.58 -3.73
N SER A 12 7.81 7.45 -3.83
CA SER A 12 9.24 7.35 -3.58
C SER A 12 9.97 6.61 -4.72
N ASP A 13 10.44 5.38 -4.50
CA ASP A 13 11.22 4.56 -5.44
C ASP A 13 10.51 3.25 -5.86
N GLY A 14 9.22 3.12 -5.55
CA GLY A 14 8.38 2.00 -5.94
C GLY A 14 7.93 2.02 -7.41
N SER A 15 7.42 0.88 -7.87
CA SER A 15 7.00 0.69 -9.27
C SER A 15 5.50 0.91 -9.52
N PHE A 16 4.67 0.77 -8.48
CA PHE A 16 3.22 0.92 -8.57
C PHE A 16 2.77 2.22 -7.89
N THR A 17 1.71 2.84 -8.41
CA THR A 17 1.03 3.92 -7.68
C THR A 17 0.49 3.39 -6.33
N PRO A 18 0.25 4.26 -5.34
CA PRO A 18 -0.34 3.82 -4.06
C PRO A 18 -1.64 3.01 -4.23
N SER A 19 -2.48 3.38 -5.21
CA SER A 19 -3.70 2.64 -5.53
C SER A 19 -3.43 1.26 -6.15
N GLU A 20 -2.56 1.20 -7.17
CA GLU A 20 -2.23 -0.07 -7.84
C GLU A 20 -1.57 -1.06 -6.87
N LEU A 21 -0.71 -0.57 -5.99
CA LEU A 21 -0.02 -1.40 -5.01
C LEU A 21 -1.00 -2.07 -4.03
N VAL A 22 -2.04 -1.34 -3.61
CA VAL A 22 -3.12 -1.88 -2.77
C VAL A 22 -3.94 -2.94 -3.51
N VAL A 23 -4.28 -2.69 -4.78
CA VAL A 23 -5.04 -3.66 -5.58
C VAL A 23 -4.22 -4.94 -5.78
N GLU A 24 -2.96 -4.82 -6.16
CA GLU A 24 -2.05 -5.96 -6.33
C GLU A 24 -1.90 -6.77 -5.03
N ALA A 25 -1.70 -6.08 -3.89
CA ALA A 25 -1.60 -6.73 -2.59
C ALA A 25 -2.85 -7.53 -2.21
N ALA A 26 -4.04 -7.00 -2.53
CA ALA A 26 -5.30 -7.73 -2.34
C ALA A 26 -5.42 -8.92 -3.30
N ASP A 27 -5.05 -8.76 -4.58
CA ASP A 27 -5.15 -9.79 -5.61
C ASP A 27 -4.25 -10.99 -5.32
N ILE A 28 -3.06 -10.77 -4.76
CA ILE A 28 -2.16 -11.85 -4.31
C ILE A 28 -2.56 -12.45 -2.96
N GLY A 29 -3.63 -11.96 -2.33
CA GLY A 29 -4.22 -12.50 -1.11
C GLY A 29 -3.53 -12.07 0.20
N LEU A 30 -2.89 -10.89 0.24
CA LEU A 30 -2.42 -10.33 1.50
C LEU A 30 -3.61 -9.91 2.38
N SER A 31 -3.46 -10.09 3.68
CA SER A 31 -4.45 -9.63 4.67
C SER A 31 -4.21 -8.19 5.13
N ALA A 32 -2.97 -7.74 5.04
CA ALA A 32 -2.56 -6.38 5.32
C ALA A 32 -1.29 -6.04 4.55
N MET A 33 -1.11 -4.74 4.27
CA MET A 33 0.15 -4.21 3.77
C MET A 33 0.50 -2.88 4.47
N ALA A 34 1.79 -2.55 4.56
CA ALA A 34 2.24 -1.22 4.95
C ALA A 34 2.82 -0.44 3.76
N LEU A 35 2.42 0.82 3.63
CA LEU A 35 3.05 1.78 2.71
C LEU A 35 4.11 2.56 3.48
N THR A 36 5.37 2.43 3.10
CA THR A 36 6.56 2.98 3.78
C THR A 36 7.44 3.73 2.78
N ASP A 37 6.89 4.75 2.14
CA ASP A 37 7.63 5.58 1.18
C ASP A 37 8.73 6.39 1.87
N HIS A 38 9.88 6.58 1.20
CA HIS A 38 11.02 7.32 1.77
C HIS A 38 10.65 8.76 2.13
N ASP A 39 10.78 9.09 3.41
CA ASP A 39 10.63 10.44 3.96
C ASP A 39 9.30 11.16 3.63
N THR A 40 8.27 10.43 3.18
CA THR A 40 6.97 11.01 2.79
C THR A 40 5.78 10.13 3.15
N LEU A 41 4.62 10.76 3.30
CA LEU A 41 3.32 10.10 3.48
C LEU A 41 2.34 10.48 2.36
N ASP A 42 2.80 11.11 1.28
CA ASP A 42 1.94 11.68 0.22
C ASP A 42 1.03 10.63 -0.44
N GLY A 43 1.47 9.35 -0.49
CA GLY A 43 0.70 8.24 -1.03
C GLY A 43 -0.39 7.68 -0.10
N VAL A 44 -0.35 7.98 1.20
CA VAL A 44 -1.22 7.31 2.20
C VAL A 44 -2.70 7.60 1.96
N ALA A 45 -3.05 8.84 1.63
CA ALA A 45 -4.46 9.21 1.39
C ALA A 45 -5.03 8.53 0.14
N GLU A 46 -4.19 8.30 -0.87
CA GLU A 46 -4.57 7.57 -2.08
C GLU A 46 -4.71 6.07 -1.78
N ALA A 47 -3.70 5.45 -1.17
CA ALA A 47 -3.75 4.04 -0.77
C ALA A 47 -4.95 3.74 0.14
N ALA A 48 -5.30 4.64 1.07
CA ALA A 48 -6.44 4.46 1.97
C ALA A 48 -7.78 4.43 1.22
N LYS A 49 -7.93 5.22 0.14
CA LYS A 49 -9.13 5.18 -0.71
C LYS A 49 -9.23 3.86 -1.46
N ALA A 50 -8.11 3.36 -2.00
CA ALA A 50 -8.07 2.07 -2.67
C ALA A 50 -8.39 0.93 -1.69
N ALA A 51 -7.81 0.96 -0.48
CA ALA A 51 -8.00 -0.07 0.54
C ALA A 51 -9.46 -0.17 1.02
N ALA A 52 -10.22 0.92 0.95
CA ALA A 52 -11.65 0.92 1.25
C ALA A 52 -12.51 0.13 0.25
N THR A 53 -11.94 -0.26 -0.90
CA THR A 53 -12.63 -1.00 -1.97
C THR A 53 -12.25 -2.48 -2.06
N VAL A 54 -11.31 -2.95 -1.24
CA VAL A 54 -10.78 -4.33 -1.25
C VAL A 54 -10.73 -4.92 0.16
N GLU A 55 -10.59 -6.23 0.28
CA GLU A 55 -10.39 -6.92 1.56
C GLU A 55 -8.91 -6.90 1.98
N LEU A 56 -8.33 -5.70 2.15
CA LEU A 56 -6.94 -5.50 2.57
C LEU A 56 -6.85 -4.41 3.64
N ARG A 57 -6.14 -4.70 4.73
CA ARG A 57 -5.83 -3.67 5.72
C ARG A 57 -4.57 -2.88 5.35
N LEU A 58 -4.73 -1.59 5.06
CA LEU A 58 -3.60 -0.67 4.94
C LEU A 58 -3.04 -0.28 6.32
N ILE A 59 -1.71 -0.23 6.43
CA ILE A 59 -0.96 0.27 7.59
C ILE A 59 -0.06 1.43 7.11
N PRO A 60 -0.37 2.69 7.43
CA PRO A 60 0.50 3.81 7.10
C PRO A 60 1.84 3.72 7.85
N GLY A 61 2.95 3.98 7.15
CA GLY A 61 4.30 4.05 7.71
C GLY A 61 5.20 4.97 6.90
N VAL A 62 6.42 5.18 7.40
CA VAL A 62 7.53 5.89 6.74
C VAL A 62 8.81 5.14 7.08
#